data_AF-A0A538C1B5-F1
#
_entry.id   AF-A0A538C1B5-F1
#
_cell.length_a   1.000
_cell.length_b   1.000
_cell.length_c   1.000
_cell.angle_alpha   90.00
_cell.angle_beta   90.00
_cell.angle_gamma   90.00
#
_symmetry.space_group_name_H-M   'P 1'
#
loop_
_entity.id
_entity.type
_entity.pdbx_description
1 polymer ?
#
loop_
_entity_poly.entity_id
_entity_poly.type
_entity_poly.pdbx_seq_one_letter_code
_entity_poly.pdbx_strand_id
1 'polypeptide(L)'
;MASANPERMRSVNAAAALATAATAVLFAGCAGGHPNRVPDIGKRLLLSGSTWHSLSARERTNMARYCRQAAAVSAGRADRMASAPIYSDSYHAVTAVDLGRLSAALSRWFAMRDHASQTIQQGCTAVAASLAQVRLLANGPYARFAPPLRNGGGILAAHSTASSLDLSARVVPPRARLLVRRALERAPNHIVSRVRRGGSLVNVELERIPLGRSFLRLEVIGDGRSWRRLLVLDRGPAPRGARDRRGLVLRGSGPKVLRSLNIPSGWSAVTTATGAPLTLTSGDALILVHGPADGRTPIPVPAGHYRWVTVAAVGDWTVTLGPSD
;
A
#
# COMPACT_ATOMS: atom_id res chain seq x y z
N MET A 1 -10.08 -44.31 -52.31
CA MET A 1 -11.03 -44.93 -51.36
C MET A 1 -10.78 -44.26 -50.02
N ALA A 2 -11.46 -43.15 -49.71
CA ALA A 2 -12.76 -43.07 -49.02
C ALA A 2 -12.62 -43.67 -47.60
N SER A 3 -12.68 -42.94 -46.48
CA SER A 3 -13.65 -41.93 -45.98
C SER A 3 -12.95 -41.10 -44.86
N ALA A 4 -12.95 -39.76 -44.78
CA ALA A 4 -14.01 -38.85 -44.26
C ALA A 4 -14.61 -39.33 -42.91
N ASN A 5 -14.84 -38.59 -41.82
CA ASN A 5 -15.01 -37.16 -41.52
C ASN A 5 -15.04 -36.99 -39.94
N PRO A 6 -15.59 -35.94 -39.29
CA PRO A 6 -14.85 -34.91 -38.52
C PRO A 6 -15.38 -34.69 -37.06
N GLU A 7 -15.18 -33.47 -36.52
CA GLU A 7 -15.74 -32.84 -35.29
C GLU A 7 -14.83 -32.93 -34.04
N ARG A 8 -14.06 -31.90 -33.65
CA ARG A 8 -14.41 -30.56 -33.13
C ARG A 8 -15.46 -30.53 -32.00
N MET A 9 -15.00 -29.98 -30.87
CA MET A 9 -15.70 -29.22 -29.83
C MET A 9 -16.23 -29.93 -28.57
N ARG A 10 -15.91 -29.28 -27.43
CA ARG A 10 -16.34 -29.48 -26.02
C ARG A 10 -15.53 -30.57 -25.31
N SER A 11 -14.86 -30.33 -24.19
CA SER A 11 -15.20 -29.49 -23.04
C SER A 11 -13.95 -29.07 -22.25
N VAL A 12 -13.88 -27.79 -21.91
CA VAL A 12 -13.14 -27.24 -20.79
C VAL A 12 -13.91 -27.59 -19.51
N ASN A 13 -13.30 -28.24 -18.52
CA ASN A 13 -13.46 -27.96 -17.07
C ASN A 13 -12.81 -29.02 -16.16
N ALA A 14 -12.32 -28.51 -15.01
CA ALA A 14 -11.93 -29.19 -13.77
C ALA A 14 -10.62 -30.02 -13.82
N ALA A 15 -9.68 -29.95 -12.88
CA ALA A 15 -9.68 -29.37 -11.55
C ALA A 15 -8.24 -28.94 -11.17
N ALA A 16 -8.10 -27.72 -10.65
CA ALA A 16 -6.90 -27.30 -9.92
C ALA A 16 -7.19 -27.53 -8.42
N ALA A 17 -6.46 -28.48 -7.83
CA ALA A 17 -6.54 -28.79 -6.41
C ALA A 17 -5.60 -27.89 -5.59
N LEU A 18 -6.21 -27.32 -4.55
CA LEU A 18 -5.72 -26.68 -3.33
C LEU A 18 -4.33 -27.10 -2.81
N ALA A 19 -3.56 -26.09 -2.38
CA ALA A 19 -2.69 -26.20 -1.22
C ALA A 19 -2.65 -24.84 -0.48
N THR A 20 -3.50 -24.69 0.55
CA THR A 20 -3.45 -23.57 1.49
C THR A 20 -3.01 -24.12 2.84
N ALA A 21 -1.73 -23.94 3.19
CA ALA A 21 -1.24 -24.24 4.52
C ALA A 21 -1.59 -23.07 5.46
N ALA A 22 -2.46 -23.32 6.44
CA ALA A 22 -2.77 -22.41 7.52
C ALA A 22 -1.95 -22.79 8.76
N THR A 23 -0.98 -21.95 9.13
CA THR A 23 -0.21 -22.13 10.38
C THR A 23 -0.94 -21.41 11.52
N ALA A 24 -1.57 -22.18 12.41
CA ALA A 24 -2.11 -21.68 13.67
C ALA A 24 -1.01 -21.73 14.74
N VAL A 25 -0.68 -20.57 15.34
CA VAL A 25 0.24 -20.49 16.48
C VAL A 25 -0.58 -20.17 17.73
N LEU A 26 -0.64 -21.13 18.65
CA LEU A 26 -1.25 -21.00 19.98
C LEU A 26 -0.24 -20.33 20.93
N PHE A 27 -0.66 -19.32 21.68
CA PHE A 27 0.04 -18.90 22.90
C PHE A 27 -0.96 -18.68 24.03
N ALA A 28 -0.82 -19.52 25.06
CA ALA A 28 -1.38 -19.32 26.39
C ALA A 28 -0.43 -18.43 27.22
N GLY A 29 -0.99 -17.54 28.03
CA GLY A 29 -0.23 -16.70 28.97
C GLY A 29 -1.15 -15.72 29.70
N CYS A 30 -1.34 -15.96 31.00
CA CYS A 30 -2.33 -15.33 31.88
C CYS A 30 -1.96 -13.90 32.37
N ALA A 31 -3.02 -13.10 32.55
CA ALA A 31 -3.31 -12.04 33.54
C ALA A 31 -2.30 -10.92 33.90
N GLY A 32 -2.82 -9.67 33.91
CA GLY A 32 -2.24 -8.49 34.59
C GLY A 32 -2.72 -7.18 33.98
N GLY A 33 -3.85 -6.63 34.45
CA GLY A 33 -4.55 -5.49 33.85
C GLY A 33 -4.10 -4.11 34.37
N HIS A 34 -4.23 -3.08 33.51
CA HIS A 34 -4.55 -1.68 33.86
C HIS A 34 -5.21 -0.95 32.67
N PRO A 35 -6.11 0.03 32.93
CA PRO A 35 -7.07 0.54 31.96
C PRO A 35 -6.51 1.76 31.22
N ASN A 36 -6.53 1.71 29.88
CA ASN A 36 -6.25 2.76 28.87
C ASN A 36 -5.31 2.31 27.74
N ARG A 37 -4.88 1.04 27.71
CA ARG A 37 -4.31 0.47 26.49
C ARG A 37 -5.39 0.42 25.42
N VAL A 38 -5.17 1.10 24.29
CA VAL A 38 -5.82 0.73 23.03
C VAL A 38 -5.56 -0.77 22.89
N PRO A 39 -6.59 -1.63 23.01
CA PRO A 39 -6.39 -3.06 23.09
C PRO A 39 -5.69 -3.52 21.82
N ASP A 40 -4.75 -4.46 21.97
CA ASP A 40 -3.91 -4.99 20.91
C ASP A 40 -4.75 -5.36 19.68
N ILE A 41 -4.76 -4.44 18.71
CA ILE A 41 -5.58 -4.52 17.52
C ILE A 41 -5.24 -5.79 16.72
N GLY A 42 -3.97 -6.21 16.74
CA GLY A 42 -3.53 -7.46 16.11
C GLY A 42 -4.21 -8.67 16.74
N LYS A 43 -4.20 -8.75 18.08
CA LYS A 43 -4.93 -9.82 18.80
C LYS A 43 -6.43 -9.78 18.57
N ARG A 44 -7.02 -8.59 18.45
CA ARG A 44 -8.45 -8.44 18.16
C ARG A 44 -8.84 -8.94 16.77
N LEU A 45 -7.97 -8.79 15.77
CA LEU A 45 -8.21 -9.32 14.42
C LEU A 45 -8.20 -10.85 14.36
N LEU A 46 -7.56 -11.51 15.33
CA LEU A 46 -7.53 -12.96 15.49
C LEU A 46 -8.75 -13.52 16.24
N LEU A 47 -9.61 -12.65 16.80
CA LEU A 47 -10.85 -13.09 17.45
C LEU A 47 -11.81 -13.69 16.44
N SER A 48 -12.64 -14.61 16.94
CA SER A 48 -13.75 -15.20 16.20
C SER A 48 -14.72 -14.14 15.69
N GLY A 49 -15.24 -14.34 14.48
CA GLY A 49 -16.22 -13.48 13.83
C GLY A 49 -17.50 -13.33 14.64
N SER A 50 -17.85 -14.32 15.46
CA SER A 50 -18.93 -14.24 16.44
C SER A 50 -18.80 -13.06 17.42
N THR A 51 -17.58 -12.59 17.71
CA THR A 51 -17.34 -11.42 18.57
C THR A 51 -17.60 -10.09 17.86
N TRP A 52 -17.81 -10.09 16.54
CA TRP A 52 -18.02 -8.87 15.76
C TRP A 52 -19.26 -8.11 16.22
N HIS A 53 -20.34 -8.82 16.56
CA HIS A 53 -21.61 -8.22 16.96
C HIS A 53 -21.60 -7.67 18.39
N SER A 54 -20.66 -8.09 19.24
CA SER A 54 -20.48 -7.50 20.58
C SER A 54 -19.68 -6.20 20.56
N LEU A 55 -19.11 -5.81 19.42
CA LEU A 55 -18.36 -4.56 19.27
C LEU A 55 -19.28 -3.36 19.02
N SER A 56 -18.95 -2.23 19.63
CA SER A 56 -19.61 -0.96 19.33
C SER A 56 -19.42 -0.56 17.86
N ALA A 57 -20.29 0.32 17.34
CA ALA A 57 -20.18 0.81 15.96
C ALA A 57 -18.82 1.46 15.65
N ARG A 58 -18.28 2.19 16.63
CA ARG A 58 -16.95 2.83 16.55
C ARG A 58 -15.84 1.79 16.51
N GLU A 59 -15.90 0.76 17.35
CA GLU A 59 -14.93 -0.34 17.33
C GLU A 59 -14.96 -1.13 16.04
N ARG A 60 -16.16 -1.46 15.52
CA ARG A 60 -16.31 -2.13 14.21
C ARG A 60 -15.68 -1.32 13.08
N THR A 61 -15.90 0.00 13.07
CA THR A 61 -15.30 0.90 12.07
C THR A 61 -13.76 0.94 12.18
N ASN A 62 -13.24 1.00 13.40
CA ASN A 62 -11.80 0.93 13.62
C ASN A 62 -11.22 -0.43 13.18
N MET A 63 -11.88 -1.55 13.53
CA MET A 63 -11.46 -2.88 13.09
C MET A 63 -11.50 -3.04 11.57
N ALA A 64 -12.55 -2.55 10.93
CA ALA A 64 -12.64 -2.52 9.47
C ALA A 64 -11.47 -1.76 8.84
N ARG A 65 -11.03 -0.63 9.43
CA ARG A 65 -9.88 0.13 8.93
C ARG A 65 -8.58 -0.66 8.98
N TYR A 66 -8.23 -1.21 10.14
CA TYR A 66 -6.99 -1.97 10.30
C TYR A 66 -7.01 -3.25 9.47
N CYS A 67 -8.15 -3.92 9.44
CA CYS A 67 -8.29 -5.13 8.66
C CYS A 67 -8.22 -4.87 7.15
N ARG A 68 -8.85 -3.80 6.64
CA ARG A 68 -8.74 -3.39 5.23
C ARG A 68 -7.27 -3.21 4.82
N GLN A 69 -6.46 -2.63 5.70
CA GLN A 69 -5.03 -2.46 5.44
C GLN A 69 -4.31 -3.82 5.32
N ALA A 70 -4.58 -4.75 6.23
CA ALA A 70 -4.01 -6.10 6.18
C ALA A 70 -4.48 -6.87 4.92
N ALA A 71 -5.76 -6.77 4.57
CA ALA A 71 -6.33 -7.36 3.37
C ALA A 71 -5.71 -6.76 2.09
N ALA A 72 -5.49 -5.44 2.04
CA ALA A 72 -4.84 -4.76 0.92
C ALA A 72 -3.40 -5.25 0.73
N VAL A 73 -2.63 -5.38 1.81
CA VAL A 73 -1.27 -5.94 1.77
C VAL A 73 -1.27 -7.37 1.25
N SER A 74 -2.20 -8.21 1.74
CA SER A 74 -2.35 -9.59 1.26
C SER A 74 -2.67 -9.64 -0.23
N ALA A 75 -3.62 -8.82 -0.68
CA ALA A 75 -3.99 -8.68 -2.09
C ALA A 75 -2.79 -8.20 -2.95
N GLY A 76 -2.00 -7.27 -2.45
CA GLY A 76 -0.79 -6.79 -3.13
C GLY A 76 0.33 -7.83 -3.23
N ARG A 77 0.46 -8.71 -2.24
CA ARG A 77 1.38 -9.84 -2.29
C ARG A 77 0.96 -10.88 -3.34
N ALA A 78 -0.34 -11.16 -3.44
CA ALA A 78 -0.88 -12.09 -4.44
C ALA A 78 -0.59 -11.65 -5.89
N ASP A 79 -0.55 -10.34 -6.16
CA ASP A 79 -0.17 -9.77 -7.45
C ASP A 79 1.35 -9.87 -7.77
N ARG A 80 2.13 -10.64 -6.99
CA ARG A 80 3.61 -10.71 -7.06
C ARG A 80 4.30 -9.35 -6.88
N MET A 81 3.61 -8.37 -6.32
CA MET A 81 4.15 -7.04 -5.98
C MET A 81 4.51 -6.98 -4.49
N ALA A 82 4.96 -8.11 -3.91
CA ALA A 82 5.11 -8.29 -2.46
C ALA A 82 6.06 -7.27 -1.79
N SER A 83 7.10 -6.81 -2.50
CA SER A 83 8.05 -5.79 -2.04
C SER A 83 7.56 -4.35 -2.26
N ALA A 84 6.52 -4.14 -3.08
CA ALA A 84 5.90 -2.82 -3.30
C ALA A 84 4.38 -2.95 -3.58
N PRO A 85 3.57 -3.36 -2.58
CA PRO A 85 2.12 -3.54 -2.73
C PRO A 85 1.38 -2.30 -3.27
N ILE A 86 1.96 -1.10 -3.09
CA ILE A 86 1.45 0.15 -3.66
C ILE A 86 1.35 0.14 -5.19
N TYR A 87 2.02 -0.78 -5.89
CA TYR A 87 1.86 -0.93 -7.33
C TYR A 87 0.80 -1.96 -7.74
N SER A 88 0.17 -2.66 -6.79
CA SER A 88 -0.85 -3.68 -7.07
C SER A 88 -2.23 -3.08 -7.30
N ASP A 89 -2.91 -3.54 -8.34
CA ASP A 89 -4.30 -3.16 -8.65
C ASP A 89 -5.25 -3.64 -7.57
N SER A 90 -5.01 -4.86 -7.08
CA SER A 90 -5.73 -5.49 -5.98
C SER A 90 -5.55 -4.74 -4.66
N TYR A 91 -4.32 -4.30 -4.32
CA TYR A 91 -4.06 -3.47 -3.12
C TYR A 91 -4.93 -2.21 -3.11
N HIS A 92 -4.91 -1.44 -4.20
CA HIS A 92 -5.65 -0.18 -4.28
C HIS A 92 -7.16 -0.38 -4.37
N ALA A 93 -7.61 -1.44 -5.05
CA ALA A 93 -9.02 -1.77 -5.08
C ALA A 93 -9.55 -2.06 -3.66
N VAL A 94 -8.75 -2.72 -2.82
CA VAL A 94 -9.08 -2.98 -1.42
C VAL A 94 -8.99 -1.71 -0.56
N THR A 95 -7.96 -0.87 -0.71
CA THR A 95 -7.88 0.38 0.07
C THR A 95 -8.99 1.38 -0.27
N ALA A 96 -9.50 1.35 -1.50
CA ALA A 96 -10.62 2.17 -1.95
C ALA A 96 -12.00 1.70 -1.43
N VAL A 97 -12.09 0.52 -0.82
CA VAL A 97 -13.35 0.05 -0.22
C VAL A 97 -13.75 0.98 0.92
N ASP A 98 -14.95 1.55 0.83
CA ASP A 98 -15.53 2.39 1.88
C ASP A 98 -15.63 1.64 3.22
N LEU A 99 -15.23 2.30 4.32
CA LEU A 99 -15.18 1.68 5.64
C LEU A 99 -16.58 1.36 6.19
N GLY A 100 -17.58 2.19 5.91
CA GLY A 100 -18.97 1.95 6.30
C GLY A 100 -19.54 0.73 5.57
N ARG A 101 -19.33 0.67 4.25
CA ARG A 101 -19.71 -0.47 3.42
C ARG A 101 -19.01 -1.77 3.84
N LEU A 102 -17.71 -1.71 4.13
CA LEU A 102 -16.94 -2.86 4.61
C LEU A 102 -17.46 -3.36 5.96
N SER A 103 -17.68 -2.45 6.92
CA SER A 103 -18.20 -2.78 8.25
C SER A 103 -19.61 -3.41 8.18
N ALA A 104 -20.49 -2.87 7.33
CA ALA A 104 -21.83 -3.42 7.12
C ALA A 104 -21.78 -4.80 6.46
N ALA A 105 -20.89 -5.00 5.47
CA ALA A 105 -20.71 -6.28 4.81
C ALA A 105 -20.13 -7.34 5.76
N LEU A 106 -19.15 -6.97 6.60
CA LEU A 106 -18.62 -7.85 7.65
C LEU A 106 -19.70 -8.27 8.66
N SER A 107 -20.59 -7.34 9.01
CA SER A 107 -21.71 -7.64 9.91
C SER A 107 -22.66 -8.68 9.30
N ARG A 108 -22.91 -8.62 7.99
CA ARG A 108 -23.70 -9.66 7.30
C ARG A 108 -22.93 -10.98 7.16
N TRP A 109 -21.64 -10.89 6.88
CA TRP A 109 -20.76 -12.05 6.72
C TRP A 109 -20.74 -12.90 7.99
N PHE A 110 -20.45 -12.28 9.14
CA PHE A 110 -20.34 -12.99 10.42
C PHE A 110 -21.68 -13.38 11.06
N ALA A 111 -22.81 -12.88 10.53
CA ALA A 111 -24.13 -13.36 10.92
C ALA A 111 -24.45 -14.76 10.35
N MET A 112 -23.73 -15.20 9.30
CA MET A 112 -23.87 -16.55 8.75
C MET A 112 -23.10 -17.56 9.62
N ARG A 113 -23.76 -18.69 9.96
CA ARG A 113 -23.18 -19.72 10.84
C ARG A 113 -21.83 -20.25 10.33
N ASP A 114 -21.70 -20.45 9.02
CA ASP A 114 -20.49 -20.98 8.37
C ASP A 114 -19.28 -20.03 8.43
N HIS A 115 -19.50 -18.78 8.85
CA HIS A 115 -18.46 -17.76 8.92
C HIS A 115 -18.24 -17.23 10.33
N ALA A 116 -19.12 -17.55 11.28
CA ALA A 116 -19.03 -17.08 12.65
C ALA A 116 -17.76 -17.55 13.37
N SER A 117 -17.21 -18.71 13.00
CA SER A 117 -15.97 -19.27 13.56
C SER A 117 -14.69 -18.79 12.87
N GLN A 118 -14.79 -18.12 11.72
CA GLN A 118 -13.64 -17.53 11.05
C GLN A 118 -13.09 -16.39 11.90
N THR A 119 -11.78 -16.14 11.82
CA THR A 119 -11.24 -14.93 12.45
C THR A 119 -11.75 -13.67 11.76
N ILE A 120 -11.82 -12.56 12.50
CA ILE A 120 -12.20 -11.25 11.94
C ILE A 120 -11.30 -10.93 10.73
N GLN A 121 -10.01 -11.25 10.80
CA GLN A 121 -9.05 -11.09 9.71
C GLN A 121 -9.41 -11.90 8.46
N GLN A 122 -9.78 -13.18 8.62
CA GLN A 122 -10.14 -14.06 7.50
C GLN A 122 -11.40 -13.56 6.79
N GLY A 123 -12.48 -13.33 7.54
CA GLY A 123 -13.73 -12.85 6.96
C GLY A 123 -13.57 -11.48 6.28
N CYS A 124 -12.80 -10.59 6.89
CA CYS A 124 -12.50 -9.30 6.28
C CYS A 124 -11.64 -9.38 5.03
N THR A 125 -10.66 -10.29 4.96
CA THR A 125 -9.87 -10.47 3.73
C THR A 125 -10.80 -10.92 2.59
N ALA A 126 -11.69 -11.87 2.85
CA ALA A 126 -12.67 -12.35 1.88
C ALA A 126 -13.67 -11.26 1.46
N VAL A 127 -14.26 -10.55 2.43
CA VAL A 127 -15.25 -9.49 2.17
C VAL A 127 -14.63 -8.27 1.49
N ALA A 128 -13.43 -7.85 1.90
CA ALA A 128 -12.75 -6.72 1.28
C ALA A 128 -12.36 -7.05 -0.17
N ALA A 129 -11.90 -8.27 -0.44
CA ALA A 129 -11.62 -8.73 -1.80
C ALA A 129 -12.89 -8.82 -2.67
N SER A 130 -14.01 -9.29 -2.13
CA SER A 130 -15.27 -9.35 -2.88
C SER A 130 -15.88 -7.98 -3.17
N LEU A 131 -15.68 -7.01 -2.26
CA LEU A 131 -16.08 -5.62 -2.47
C LEU A 131 -15.12 -4.83 -3.37
N ALA A 132 -13.86 -5.24 -3.45
CA ALA A 132 -12.83 -4.57 -4.24
C ALA A 132 -13.13 -4.72 -5.74
N GLN A 133 -13.65 -3.66 -6.36
CA GLN A 133 -13.94 -3.66 -7.79
C GLN A 133 -12.67 -3.30 -8.59
N VAL A 134 -11.84 -4.31 -8.87
CA VAL A 134 -10.63 -4.13 -9.71
C VAL A 134 -10.98 -3.56 -11.09
N ARG A 135 -12.15 -3.95 -11.64
CA ARG A 135 -12.63 -3.49 -12.96
C ARG A 135 -12.90 -1.98 -13.06
N LEU A 136 -13.26 -1.31 -11.96
CA LEU A 136 -13.51 0.14 -11.98
C LEU A 136 -12.22 0.98 -12.08
N LEU A 137 -11.05 0.37 -11.87
CA LEU A 137 -9.76 1.07 -11.97
C LEU A 137 -9.12 0.97 -13.37
N ALA A 138 -9.64 0.14 -14.28
CA ALA A 138 -8.93 -0.31 -15.48
C ALA A 138 -9.67 -0.06 -16.81
N ASN A 139 -10.20 1.15 -17.05
CA ASN A 139 -10.79 1.53 -18.34
C ASN A 139 -9.91 2.47 -19.17
N GLY A 140 -8.59 2.36 -19.07
CA GLY A 140 -7.66 3.13 -19.88
C GLY A 140 -6.23 3.08 -19.34
N PRO A 141 -5.27 3.67 -20.06
CA PRO A 141 -3.91 3.78 -19.57
C PRO A 141 -3.89 4.63 -18.29
N TYR A 142 -3.07 4.31 -17.30
CA TYR A 142 -2.86 5.13 -16.10
C TYR A 142 -1.46 4.93 -15.54
N ALA A 143 -1.06 5.81 -14.62
CA ALA A 143 0.16 5.66 -13.84
C ALA A 143 -0.16 5.69 -12.35
N ARG A 144 0.46 4.78 -11.61
CA ARG A 144 0.40 4.76 -10.14
C ARG A 144 1.75 5.11 -9.60
N PHE A 145 1.82 6.24 -8.93
CA PHE A 145 3.03 6.72 -8.32
C PHE A 145 3.18 6.13 -6.92
N ALA A 146 4.40 5.74 -6.60
CA ALA A 146 4.80 5.49 -5.23
C ALA A 146 4.75 6.81 -4.42
N PRO A 147 4.76 6.70 -3.09
CA PRO A 147 5.00 7.84 -2.24
C PRO A 147 6.33 8.54 -2.60
N PRO A 148 6.47 9.86 -2.34
CA PRO A 148 5.63 10.68 -1.47
C PRO A 148 4.40 11.28 -2.17
N LEU A 149 4.08 10.88 -3.40
CA LEU A 149 2.87 11.36 -4.08
C LEU A 149 1.62 10.87 -3.36
N ARG A 150 0.78 11.81 -2.97
CA ARG A 150 -0.55 11.60 -2.42
C ARG A 150 -1.58 11.83 -3.50
N ASN A 151 -2.55 10.94 -3.62
CA ASN A 151 -3.70 11.11 -4.52
C ASN A 151 -4.87 11.70 -3.72
N GLY A 152 -5.40 12.83 -4.14
CA GLY A 152 -6.60 13.43 -3.54
C GLY A 152 -7.40 14.17 -4.58
N GLY A 153 -8.72 13.94 -4.69
CA GLY A 153 -9.60 14.75 -5.54
C GLY A 153 -9.18 14.91 -7.01
N GLY A 154 -8.51 13.92 -7.61
CA GLY A 154 -8.03 14.00 -9.00
C GLY A 154 -6.71 14.77 -9.20
N ILE A 155 -6.05 15.19 -8.13
CA ILE A 155 -4.69 15.75 -8.12
C ILE A 155 -3.72 14.79 -7.45
N LEU A 156 -2.50 14.79 -7.96
CA LEU A 156 -1.34 14.18 -7.33
C LEU A 156 -0.55 15.28 -6.63
N ALA A 157 -0.21 15.10 -5.36
CA ALA A 157 0.49 16.10 -4.58
C ALA A 157 1.73 15.50 -3.91
N ALA A 158 2.86 16.20 -3.99
CA ALA A 158 4.06 15.85 -3.23
C ALA A 158 4.63 17.09 -2.55
N HIS A 159 5.20 16.88 -1.36
CA HIS A 159 5.97 17.90 -0.66
C HIS A 159 7.44 17.49 -0.66
N SER A 160 8.33 18.43 -0.97
CA SER A 160 9.78 18.22 -0.97
C SER A 160 10.48 19.39 -0.31
N THR A 161 11.68 19.16 0.20
CA THR A 161 12.60 20.22 0.63
C THR A 161 13.77 20.37 -0.35
N ALA A 162 13.97 19.36 -1.21
CA ALA A 162 15.02 19.32 -2.21
C ALA A 162 14.61 20.03 -3.52
N SER A 163 15.62 20.52 -4.24
CA SER A 163 15.46 21.08 -5.60
C SER A 163 15.32 19.98 -6.68
N SER A 164 15.48 18.72 -6.30
CA SER A 164 15.23 17.55 -7.13
C SER A 164 14.31 16.57 -6.42
N LEU A 165 13.60 15.75 -7.21
CA LEU A 165 12.69 14.73 -6.71
C LEU A 165 12.57 13.59 -7.72
N ASP A 166 12.82 12.36 -7.28
CA ASP A 166 12.64 11.16 -8.09
C ASP A 166 11.31 10.50 -7.74
N LEU A 167 10.47 10.30 -8.75
CA LEU A 167 9.16 9.69 -8.59
C LEU A 167 9.12 8.37 -9.32
N SER A 168 8.88 7.29 -8.58
CA SER A 168 8.67 5.98 -9.18
C SER A 168 7.19 5.76 -9.45
N ALA A 169 6.87 5.20 -10.61
CA ALA A 169 5.50 4.89 -11.01
C ALA A 169 5.40 3.55 -11.75
N ARG A 170 4.30 2.82 -11.55
CA ARG A 170 3.89 1.75 -12.44
C ARG A 170 2.94 2.31 -13.49
N VAL A 171 3.23 2.04 -14.76
CA VAL A 171 2.38 2.42 -15.90
C VAL A 171 1.61 1.19 -16.39
N VAL A 172 0.31 1.38 -16.62
CA VAL A 172 -0.61 0.34 -17.11
C VAL A 172 -1.37 0.90 -18.32
N PRO A 173 -1.58 0.10 -19.39
CA PRO A 173 -0.90 -1.16 -19.67
C PRO A 173 0.63 -0.93 -19.80
N PRO A 174 1.48 -1.96 -19.66
CA PRO A 174 2.93 -1.78 -19.68
C PRO A 174 3.44 -1.03 -20.89
N ARG A 175 2.76 -1.13 -22.04
CA ARG A 175 3.08 -0.43 -23.31
C ARG A 175 2.75 1.08 -23.32
N ALA A 176 1.94 1.56 -22.40
CA ALA A 176 1.58 2.97 -22.34
C ALA A 176 2.79 3.83 -21.97
N ARG A 177 2.78 5.09 -22.43
CA ARG A 177 3.86 6.05 -22.23
C ARG A 177 3.43 7.11 -21.23
N LEU A 178 4.23 7.29 -20.18
CA LEU A 178 4.10 8.41 -19.24
C LEU A 178 4.86 9.62 -19.79
N LEU A 179 4.19 10.76 -19.80
CA LEU A 179 4.72 12.07 -20.15
C LEU A 179 4.56 13.01 -18.96
N VAL A 180 5.56 13.87 -18.76
CA VAL A 180 5.50 15.00 -17.84
C VAL A 180 5.55 16.26 -18.67
N ARG A 181 4.53 17.09 -18.54
CA ARG A 181 4.40 18.35 -19.27
C ARG A 181 4.26 19.50 -18.29
N ARG A 182 4.62 20.71 -18.73
CA ARG A 182 4.26 21.92 -18.00
C ARG A 182 2.74 22.10 -18.02
N ALA A 183 2.16 22.48 -16.90
CA ALA A 183 0.78 22.95 -16.88
C ALA A 183 0.76 24.42 -17.33
N LEU A 184 0.79 24.66 -18.65
CA LEU A 184 0.93 26.00 -19.26
C LEU A 184 -0.16 27.00 -18.82
N GLU A 185 -1.32 26.50 -18.38
CA GLU A 185 -2.42 27.28 -17.82
C GLU A 185 -2.14 27.79 -16.38
N ARG A 186 -0.97 27.49 -15.81
CA ARG A 186 -0.53 27.86 -14.45
C ARG A 186 0.84 28.53 -14.52
N ALA A 187 1.23 29.20 -13.43
CA ALA A 187 2.45 30.00 -13.35
C ALA A 187 3.69 29.31 -13.98
N PRO A 188 4.59 30.08 -14.63
CA PRO A 188 5.78 29.54 -15.24
C PRO A 188 6.57 28.68 -14.25
N ASN A 189 6.95 27.46 -14.64
CA ASN A 189 7.88 26.64 -13.89
C ASN A 189 9.07 26.24 -14.76
N HIS A 190 10.25 26.25 -14.15
CA HIS A 190 11.53 25.92 -14.79
C HIS A 190 11.96 24.47 -14.50
N ILE A 191 11.00 23.63 -14.09
CA ILE A 191 11.27 22.23 -13.78
C ILE A 191 11.72 21.52 -15.06
N VAL A 192 12.84 20.82 -14.93
CA VAL A 192 13.32 19.88 -15.94
C VAL A 192 12.86 18.50 -15.52
N SER A 193 12.21 17.77 -16.42
CA SER A 193 11.71 16.42 -16.15
C SER A 193 12.32 15.41 -17.10
N ARG A 194 12.82 14.30 -16.58
CA ARG A 194 13.30 13.15 -17.35
C ARG A 194 12.49 11.92 -16.96
N VAL A 195 12.01 11.17 -17.95
CA VAL A 195 11.25 9.93 -17.73
C VAL A 195 12.07 8.75 -18.22
N ARG A 196 12.48 7.88 -17.31
CA ARG A 196 13.25 6.66 -17.57
C ARG A 196 12.36 5.44 -17.38
N ARG A 197 12.33 4.53 -18.35
CA ARG A 197 11.45 3.35 -18.33
C ARG A 197 12.25 2.07 -18.10
N GLY A 198 11.80 1.26 -17.15
CA GLY A 198 12.27 -0.10 -16.88
C GLY A 198 11.09 -1.08 -16.89
N GLY A 199 10.64 -1.47 -18.10
CA GLY A 199 9.48 -2.33 -18.27
C GLY A 199 8.16 -1.61 -17.94
N SER A 200 7.41 -2.15 -16.97
CA SER A 200 6.17 -1.55 -16.43
C SER A 200 6.41 -0.49 -15.36
N LEU A 201 7.64 -0.37 -14.86
CA LEU A 201 8.05 0.66 -13.91
C LEU A 201 8.73 1.80 -14.64
N VAL A 202 8.48 3.02 -14.18
CA VAL A 202 8.97 4.26 -14.74
C VAL A 202 9.48 5.12 -13.60
N ASN A 203 10.68 5.69 -13.74
CA ASN A 203 11.20 6.71 -12.87
C ASN A 203 11.05 8.08 -13.57
N VAL A 204 10.51 9.05 -12.85
CA VAL A 204 10.40 10.44 -13.26
C VAL A 204 11.33 11.26 -12.38
N GLU A 205 12.44 11.69 -12.96
CA GLU A 205 13.39 12.59 -12.32
C GLU A 205 12.93 14.02 -12.57
N LEU A 206 12.72 14.78 -11.50
CA LEU A 206 12.38 16.18 -11.54
C LEU A 206 13.56 16.99 -10.98
N GLU A 207 14.05 17.95 -11.74
CA GLU A 207 15.17 18.81 -11.37
C GLU A 207 14.74 20.28 -11.42
N ARG A 208 15.47 21.13 -10.67
CA ARG A 208 15.26 22.59 -10.62
C ARG A 208 13.86 22.97 -10.12
N ILE A 209 13.35 22.25 -9.14
CA ILE A 209 12.06 22.55 -8.48
C ILE A 209 12.20 23.88 -7.72
N PRO A 210 11.46 24.95 -8.06
CA PRO A 210 11.53 26.23 -7.34
C PRO A 210 10.89 26.12 -5.95
N LEU A 211 11.25 27.03 -5.05
CA LEU A 211 10.55 27.15 -3.76
C LEU A 211 9.08 27.52 -3.97
N GLY A 212 8.20 27.03 -3.09
CA GLY A 212 6.76 27.19 -3.21
C GLY A 212 6.08 26.13 -4.09
N ARG A 213 4.93 26.47 -4.67
CA ARG A 213 4.10 25.52 -5.42
C ARG A 213 4.42 25.53 -6.91
N SER A 214 4.63 24.34 -7.47
CA SER A 214 4.80 24.09 -8.91
C SER A 214 3.72 23.15 -9.43
N PHE A 215 3.35 23.35 -10.70
CA PHE A 215 2.26 22.62 -11.35
C PHE A 215 2.74 21.93 -12.62
N LEU A 216 2.66 20.60 -12.64
CA LEU A 216 2.98 19.76 -13.78
C LEU A 216 1.73 19.00 -14.22
N ARG A 217 1.67 18.63 -15.50
CA ARG A 217 0.63 17.74 -16.03
C ARG A 217 1.27 16.39 -16.34
N LEU A 218 0.76 15.36 -15.67
CA LEU A 218 1.11 13.98 -15.95
C LEU A 218 0.10 13.43 -16.95
N GLU A 219 0.61 12.83 -18.02
CA GLU A 219 -0.22 12.24 -19.07
C GLU A 219 0.28 10.84 -19.37
N VAL A 220 -0.61 9.85 -19.31
CA VAL A 220 -0.31 8.48 -19.71
C VAL A 220 -1.11 8.17 -20.96
N ILE A 221 -0.42 7.83 -22.04
CA ILE A 221 -1.01 7.60 -23.36
C ILE A 221 -0.85 6.12 -23.72
N GLY A 222 -1.94 5.48 -24.11
CA GLY A 222 -1.93 4.08 -24.53
C GLY A 222 -3.26 3.70 -25.17
N ASP A 223 -3.21 2.91 -26.23
CA ASP A 223 -4.38 2.26 -26.87
C ASP A 223 -5.50 3.23 -27.27
N GLY A 224 -5.11 4.37 -27.85
CA GLY A 224 -6.05 5.42 -28.29
C GLY A 224 -6.73 6.19 -27.16
N ARG A 225 -6.37 5.92 -25.90
CA ARG A 225 -6.88 6.62 -24.72
C ARG A 225 -5.75 7.38 -24.01
N SER A 226 -6.13 8.32 -23.16
CA SER A 226 -5.18 8.99 -22.28
C SER A 226 -5.76 9.18 -20.89
N TRP A 227 -4.88 9.14 -19.90
CA TRP A 227 -5.15 9.54 -18.53
C TRP A 227 -4.32 10.75 -18.19
N ARG A 228 -4.95 11.72 -17.53
CA ARG A 228 -4.33 12.98 -17.18
C ARG A 228 -4.56 13.28 -15.71
N ARG A 229 -3.51 13.75 -15.05
CA ARG A 229 -3.56 14.27 -13.68
C ARG A 229 -2.70 15.51 -13.56
N LEU A 230 -3.17 16.45 -12.75
CA LEU A 230 -2.36 17.57 -12.32
C LEU A 230 -1.48 17.11 -11.14
N LEU A 231 -0.18 17.32 -11.26
CA LEU A 231 0.82 17.11 -10.21
C LEU A 231 1.15 18.47 -9.58
N VAL A 232 0.90 18.59 -8.29
CA VAL A 232 1.24 19.74 -7.46
C VAL A 232 2.46 19.39 -6.62
N LEU A 233 3.55 20.11 -6.83
CA LEU A 233 4.76 19.98 -6.04
C LEU A 233 4.87 21.18 -5.13
N ASP A 234 4.94 20.95 -3.83
CA ASP A 234 5.12 22.00 -2.84
C ASP A 234 6.53 21.89 -2.25
N ARG A 235 7.43 22.82 -2.64
CA ARG A 235 8.79 22.83 -2.13
C ARG A 235 8.93 23.79 -0.96
N GLY A 236 9.12 23.23 0.23
CA GLY A 236 9.48 23.98 1.43
C GLY A 236 10.99 24.28 1.53
N PRO A 237 11.39 25.18 2.44
CA PRO A 237 12.80 25.39 2.76
C PRO A 237 13.41 24.11 3.35
N ALA A 238 14.66 23.83 3.01
CA ALA A 238 15.38 22.72 3.62
C ALA A 238 15.55 22.94 5.14
N PRO A 239 15.30 21.93 5.99
CA PRO A 239 15.60 22.03 7.40
C PRO A 239 17.11 22.29 7.57
N ARG A 240 17.46 23.28 8.39
CA ARG A 240 18.86 23.51 8.78
C ARG A 240 19.38 22.25 9.48
N GLY A 241 20.42 21.61 8.93
CA GLY A 241 21.06 20.42 9.54
C GLY A 241 20.86 19.08 8.84
N ALA A 242 20.16 19.00 7.70
CA ALA A 242 19.90 17.74 6.97
C ALA A 242 21.13 17.15 6.21
N ARG A 243 22.34 17.21 6.80
CA ARG A 243 23.57 16.64 6.22
C ARG A 243 23.91 15.25 6.73
N ASP A 244 23.27 14.77 7.79
CA ASP A 244 23.66 13.49 8.36
C ASP A 244 23.02 12.34 7.55
N ARG A 245 23.84 11.72 6.69
CA ARG A 245 23.56 10.42 6.05
C ARG A 245 23.62 9.24 7.05
N ARG A 246 23.68 9.52 8.35
CA ARG A 246 23.66 8.50 9.40
C ARG A 246 22.32 7.77 9.31
N GLY A 247 22.37 6.44 9.30
CA GLY A 247 21.17 5.63 9.29
C GLY A 247 20.22 6.02 10.43
N LEU A 248 18.92 6.01 10.14
CA LEU A 248 17.88 6.34 11.09
C LEU A 248 17.38 5.06 11.77
N VAL A 249 17.49 5.00 13.09
CA VAL A 249 17.00 3.86 13.88
C VAL A 249 15.69 4.26 14.57
N LEU A 250 14.59 3.62 14.16
CA LEU A 250 13.28 3.75 14.79
C LEU A 250 13.07 2.55 15.72
N ARG A 251 12.66 2.80 16.96
CA ARG A 251 12.37 1.74 17.94
C ARG A 251 11.04 2.00 18.64
N GLY A 252 10.37 0.94 19.04
CA GLY A 252 9.17 1.06 19.85
C GLY A 252 8.61 -0.29 20.27
N SER A 253 7.58 -0.21 21.09
CA SER A 253 6.73 -1.33 21.47
C SER A 253 5.29 -1.02 21.07
N GLY A 254 4.65 -1.97 20.38
CA GLY A 254 3.29 -1.81 19.86
C GLY A 254 3.12 -0.71 18.80
N PRO A 255 1.88 -0.28 18.53
CA PRO A 255 1.59 0.75 17.54
C PRO A 255 2.13 2.14 17.92
N LYS A 256 2.65 2.89 16.94
CA LYS A 256 3.15 4.26 17.12
C LYS A 256 2.73 5.17 15.97
N VAL A 257 2.73 6.47 16.22
CA VAL A 257 2.56 7.50 15.18
C VAL A 257 3.74 8.46 15.22
N LEU A 258 4.45 8.59 14.09
CA LEU A 258 5.54 9.54 13.91
C LEU A 258 5.00 10.78 13.18
N ARG A 259 5.36 11.98 13.66
CA ARG A 259 4.91 13.23 13.03
C ARG A 259 5.44 13.38 11.60
N SER A 260 6.70 13.04 11.39
CA SER A 260 7.35 13.02 10.08
C SER A 260 8.41 11.93 10.01
N LEU A 261 8.67 11.47 8.79
CA LEU A 261 9.76 10.55 8.44
C LEU A 261 10.32 10.99 7.10
N ASN A 262 11.61 11.28 7.03
CA ASN A 262 12.28 11.63 5.78
C ASN A 262 13.22 10.48 5.38
N ILE A 263 12.99 9.92 4.19
CA ILE A 263 13.77 8.80 3.65
C ILE A 263 14.49 9.31 2.39
N PRO A 264 15.81 9.41 2.40
CA PRO A 264 16.59 9.72 1.19
C PRO A 264 16.46 8.65 0.09
N SER A 265 16.82 9.00 -1.14
CA SER A 265 16.92 8.03 -2.23
C SER A 265 18.02 7.01 -1.98
N GLY A 266 17.79 5.79 -2.48
CA GLY A 266 18.72 4.67 -2.32
C GLY A 266 18.76 4.07 -0.93
N TRP A 267 17.85 4.43 -0.03
CA TRP A 267 17.77 3.83 1.31
C TRP A 267 17.00 2.51 1.32
N SER A 268 17.43 1.60 2.18
CA SER A 268 16.76 0.35 2.53
C SER A 268 16.49 0.31 4.04
N ALA A 269 15.61 -0.60 4.45
CA ALA A 269 15.27 -0.83 5.83
C ALA A 269 15.63 -2.24 6.25
N VAL A 270 16.30 -2.37 7.40
CA VAL A 270 16.44 -3.63 8.11
C VAL A 270 15.50 -3.58 9.31
N THR A 271 14.62 -4.58 9.41
CA THR A 271 13.61 -4.61 10.46
C THR A 271 13.77 -5.84 11.33
N THR A 272 13.56 -5.66 12.63
CA THR A 272 13.40 -6.75 13.59
C THR A 272 12.12 -6.50 14.35
N ALA A 273 11.14 -7.41 14.25
CA ALA A 273 9.93 -7.38 15.05
C ALA A 273 9.73 -8.76 15.69
N THR A 274 9.53 -8.80 17.00
CA THR A 274 9.44 -10.06 17.73
C THR A 274 8.01 -10.60 17.65
N GLY A 275 7.83 -11.75 16.98
CA GLY A 275 6.60 -12.55 17.04
C GLY A 275 5.41 -12.05 16.21
N ALA A 276 5.56 -11.00 15.38
CA ALA A 276 4.46 -10.47 14.57
C ALA A 276 4.91 -9.60 13.38
N PRO A 277 4.05 -9.43 12.35
CA PRO A 277 4.33 -8.52 11.25
C PRO A 277 4.37 -7.06 11.70
N LEU A 278 5.22 -6.28 11.03
CA LEU A 278 5.34 -4.83 11.22
C LEU A 278 5.01 -4.12 9.91
N THR A 279 4.23 -3.04 9.98
CA THR A 279 3.92 -2.18 8.83
C THR A 279 4.13 -0.72 9.17
N LEU A 280 4.75 0.02 8.26
CA LEU A 280 4.81 1.48 8.29
C LEU A 280 3.92 2.02 7.16
N THR A 281 2.99 2.91 7.50
CA THR A 281 2.11 3.56 6.53
C THR A 281 2.05 5.07 6.75
N SER A 282 1.73 5.86 5.71
CA SER A 282 1.43 7.29 5.83
C SER A 282 0.18 7.59 5.02
N GLY A 283 -0.95 7.81 5.70
CA GLY A 283 -2.25 7.77 5.03
C GLY A 283 -2.47 6.39 4.38
N ASP A 284 -2.75 6.36 3.09
CA ASP A 284 -2.96 5.12 2.32
C ASP A 284 -1.66 4.53 1.72
N ALA A 285 -0.54 5.24 1.89
CA ALA A 285 0.76 4.80 1.42
C ALA A 285 1.35 3.75 2.35
N LEU A 286 1.67 2.57 1.83
CA LEU A 286 2.54 1.60 2.51
C LEU A 286 4.00 1.99 2.26
N ILE A 287 4.73 2.24 3.35
CA ILE A 287 6.16 2.58 3.33
C ILE A 287 6.98 1.30 3.46
N LEU A 288 6.59 0.43 4.39
CA LEU A 288 7.30 -0.81 4.69
C LEU A 288 6.33 -1.87 5.20
N VAL A 289 6.59 -3.12 4.83
CA VAL A 289 5.97 -4.30 5.44
C VAL A 289 7.05 -5.33 5.75
N HIS A 290 7.05 -5.83 6.98
CA HIS A 290 7.88 -6.94 7.44
C HIS A 290 6.98 -8.09 7.89
N GLY A 291 7.26 -9.30 7.42
CA GLY A 291 6.56 -10.53 7.82
C GLY A 291 7.33 -11.31 8.89
N PRO A 292 6.69 -12.30 9.54
CA PRO A 292 7.31 -13.11 10.60
C PRO A 292 8.35 -14.13 10.11
N ALA A 293 8.62 -14.24 8.80
CA ALA A 293 9.58 -15.19 8.25
C ALA A 293 10.93 -14.49 7.98
N ASP A 294 11.90 -14.89 8.79
CA ASP A 294 13.37 -14.81 8.69
C ASP A 294 14.04 -13.67 7.90
N GLY A 295 14.89 -12.95 8.64
CA GLY A 295 16.12 -12.36 8.12
C GLY A 295 16.20 -10.84 8.16
N ARG A 296 17.40 -10.34 8.52
CA ARG A 296 17.84 -8.94 8.39
C ARG A 296 17.94 -8.45 6.93
N THR A 297 17.19 -9.06 6.02
CA THR A 297 17.23 -8.75 4.58
C THR A 297 16.82 -7.30 4.38
N PRO A 298 17.67 -6.47 3.75
CA PRO A 298 17.33 -5.09 3.46
C PRO A 298 16.07 -5.03 2.59
N ILE A 299 15.06 -4.33 3.08
CA ILE A 299 13.81 -4.07 2.37
C ILE A 299 13.94 -2.70 1.71
N PRO A 300 13.89 -2.58 0.38
CA PRO A 300 13.90 -1.28 -0.28
C PRO A 300 12.74 -0.42 0.24
N VAL A 301 13.03 0.82 0.65
CA VAL A 301 12.00 1.77 1.10
C VAL A 301 11.87 2.91 0.10
N PRO A 302 10.65 3.38 -0.21
CA PRO A 302 10.50 4.49 -1.12
C PRO A 302 11.02 5.77 -0.47
N ALA A 303 11.84 6.52 -1.21
CA ALA A 303 12.31 7.82 -0.79
C ALA A 303 11.14 8.81 -0.63
N GLY A 304 11.27 9.77 0.28
CA GLY A 304 10.31 10.85 0.41
C GLY A 304 10.15 11.38 1.82
N HIS A 305 9.40 12.47 1.93
CA HIS A 305 8.98 13.03 3.20
C HIS A 305 7.54 12.61 3.51
N TYR A 306 7.40 11.76 4.51
CA TYR A 306 6.14 11.23 5.00
C TYR A 306 5.70 11.99 6.25
N ARG A 307 4.40 12.27 6.36
CA ARG A 307 3.80 12.89 7.55
C ARG A 307 2.82 11.92 8.19
N TRP A 308 2.69 11.96 9.51
CA TRP A 308 1.77 11.11 10.26
C TRP A 308 1.95 9.62 9.95
N VAL A 309 3.20 9.15 10.04
CA VAL A 309 3.54 7.76 9.77
C VAL A 309 3.00 6.88 10.89
N THR A 310 2.15 5.93 10.56
CA THR A 310 1.64 4.94 11.49
C THR A 310 2.52 3.69 11.40
N VAL A 311 3.06 3.29 12.54
CA VAL A 311 3.69 1.99 12.73
C VAL A 311 2.64 1.08 13.37
N ALA A 312 2.28 0.00 12.69
CA ALA A 312 1.49 -1.08 13.28
C ALA A 312 2.39 -2.30 13.45
N ALA A 313 2.60 -2.70 14.69
CA ALA A 313 3.40 -3.85 15.09
C ALA A 313 2.83 -4.40 16.40
N VAL A 314 3.01 -5.71 16.62
CA VAL A 314 2.69 -6.36 17.90
C VAL A 314 4.01 -6.65 18.59
N GLY A 315 4.18 -6.16 19.82
CA GLY A 315 5.42 -6.32 20.58
C GLY A 315 6.52 -5.31 20.20
N ASP A 316 7.75 -5.65 20.57
CA ASP A 316 8.92 -4.80 20.37
C ASP A 316 9.40 -4.86 18.93
N TRP A 317 9.83 -3.71 18.44
CA TRP A 317 10.31 -3.58 17.08
C TRP A 317 11.43 -2.56 16.93
N THR A 318 12.26 -2.81 15.93
CA THR A 318 13.29 -1.88 15.44
C THR A 318 13.24 -1.84 13.92
N VAL A 319 13.32 -0.63 13.35
CA VAL A 319 13.49 -0.37 11.92
C VAL A 319 14.72 0.50 11.75
N THR A 320 15.77 -0.06 11.17
CA THR A 320 16.99 0.68 10.81
C THR A 320 16.91 1.03 9.34
N LEU A 321 16.87 2.32 9.03
CA LEU A 321 16.88 2.85 7.67
C LEU A 321 18.29 3.34 7.36
N GLY A 322 18.86 2.95 6.22
CA GLY A 322 20.20 3.38 5.82
C GLY A 322 20.42 3.22 4.33
N PRO A 323 21.58 3.63 3.80
CA PRO A 323 21.97 3.37 2.42
C PRO A 323 21.80 1.87 2.09
N SER A 324 21.30 1.57 0.90
CA SER A 324 21.36 0.21 0.36
C SER A 324 22.79 -0.02 -0.11
N ASP A 325 23.49 -0.99 0.48
CA ASP A 325 24.78 -1.47 -0.01
C ASP A 325 24.62 -2.22 -1.35
#